data_AF-A0A7L0YFZ8-F1
#
_entry.id   AF-A0A7L0YFZ8-F1
#
_cell.length_a   1.000
_cell.length_b   1.000
_cell.length_c   1.000
_cell.angle_alpha   90.00
_cell.angle_beta   90.00
_cell.angle_gamma   90.00
#
_symmetry.space_group_name_H-M   'P 1'
#
loop_
_entity.id
_entity.type
_entity.pdbx_description
1 polymer ?
#
loop_
_entity_poly.entity_id
_entity_poly.type
_entity_poly.pdbx_seq_one_letter_code
_entity_poly.pdbx_strand_id
1 'polypeptide(L)'
;IDLSHLSPEERWRVEHVRMHAKHRGHEAMHAEMVLILIATLVVAQLLLVQWKQRHPRSYNMVTLFQMWVVPLYFTIKLNWWRFLVIWVLFSAVTAFVTFRATRKPLVQTTPRLVYKWFLLIYKISYATGIVGYMAVMFTLFGLNLLFRIKPEDAMDFGISLLFYGLYYGVLERDFAEMCADYMASTIGFYSASGMPTKHLSDSVCAVCGQQIFVDVNEEGIIENTYRLSCNHVFHEFCIRGWCIVGKKQTCPYCKEKVDLKRMFSNPWERPHVMYGQLLDWLRYLVAWQPVIIGLVQGINYILGLE
;
A
#
# COMPACT_ATOMS: atom_id res chain seq x y z
N ILE A 1 -34.20 4.12 45.39
CA ILE A 1 -34.35 2.83 46.10
C ILE A 1 -32.99 2.46 46.62
N ASP A 2 -32.83 2.36 47.94
CA ASP A 2 -31.56 2.01 48.57
C ASP A 2 -31.28 0.52 48.32
N LEU A 3 -30.28 0.22 47.49
CA LEU A 3 -30.00 -1.14 46.98
C LEU A 3 -29.28 -2.02 48.02
N SER A 4 -28.88 -1.44 49.16
CA SER A 4 -28.09 -2.07 50.21
C SER A 4 -28.84 -3.13 51.02
N HIS A 5 -30.18 -3.11 51.03
CA HIS A 5 -31.03 -4.03 51.79
C HIS A 5 -31.62 -5.21 50.98
N LEU A 6 -31.36 -5.28 49.67
CA LEU A 6 -31.89 -6.35 48.81
C LEU A 6 -31.00 -7.60 48.85
N SER A 7 -31.63 -8.78 48.77
CA SER A 7 -30.91 -10.05 48.60
C SER A 7 -30.16 -10.09 47.26
N PRO A 8 -29.09 -10.90 47.11
CA PRO A 8 -28.28 -10.94 45.88
C PRO A 8 -29.09 -11.22 44.61
N GLU A 9 -30.10 -12.09 44.69
CA GLU A 9 -30.98 -12.43 43.57
C GLU A 9 -31.92 -11.28 43.19
N GLU A 10 -32.42 -10.53 44.18
CA GLU A 10 -33.28 -9.37 43.94
C GLU A 10 -32.49 -8.19 43.36
N ARG A 11 -31.24 -7.99 43.79
CA ARG A 11 -30.34 -7.02 43.15
C ARG A 11 -30.11 -7.37 41.69
N TRP A 12 -29.79 -8.64 41.40
CA TRP A 12 -29.57 -9.10 40.03
C TRP A 12 -30.82 -8.94 39.16
N ARG A 13 -32.00 -9.23 39.71
CA ARG A 13 -33.28 -9.06 39.02
C ARG A 13 -33.59 -7.60 38.74
N VAL A 14 -33.38 -6.70 39.71
CA VAL A 14 -33.55 -5.25 39.54
C VAL A 14 -32.56 -4.70 38.52
N GLU A 15 -31.31 -5.17 38.52
CA GLU A 15 -30.26 -4.74 37.60
C GLU A 15 -30.49 -5.26 36.18
N HIS A 16 -30.94 -6.51 36.03
CA HIS A 16 -31.37 -7.11 34.76
C HIS A 16 -32.60 -6.37 34.21
N VAL A 17 -33.60 -6.09 35.03
CA VAL A 17 -34.78 -5.28 34.63
C VAL A 17 -34.36 -3.86 34.26
N ARG A 18 -33.37 -3.27 34.94
CA ARG A 18 -32.84 -1.94 34.63
C ARG A 18 -32.03 -1.91 33.33
N MET A 19 -31.28 -2.98 33.02
CA MET A 19 -30.65 -3.19 31.70
C MET A 19 -31.71 -3.31 30.61
N HIS A 20 -32.70 -4.18 30.78
CA HIS A 20 -33.79 -4.34 29.80
C HIS A 20 -34.66 -3.09 29.64
N ALA A 21 -34.84 -2.30 30.70
CA ALA A 21 -35.53 -1.02 30.63
C ALA A 21 -34.68 0.07 29.94
N LYS A 22 -33.34 0.04 30.09
CA LYS A 22 -32.42 0.88 29.29
C LYS A 22 -32.34 0.44 27.82
N HIS A 23 -32.66 -0.81 27.51
CA HIS A 23 -32.64 -1.35 26.14
C HIS A 23 -33.99 -1.32 25.43
N ARG A 24 -35.10 -1.11 26.14
CA ARG A 24 -36.43 -0.92 25.55
C ARG A 24 -36.46 0.36 24.71
N GLY A 25 -36.50 0.22 23.38
CA GLY A 25 -36.42 1.32 22.40
C GLY A 25 -35.02 1.55 21.83
N HIS A 26 -33.96 1.12 22.52
CA HIS A 26 -32.57 1.21 22.06
C HIS A 26 -32.29 0.17 20.96
N GLU A 27 -32.92 -1.00 20.99
CA GLU A 27 -32.77 -2.04 19.95
C GLU A 27 -33.24 -1.59 18.56
N ALA A 28 -34.34 -0.82 18.49
CA ALA A 28 -34.84 -0.26 17.23
C ALA A 28 -33.85 0.79 16.67
N MET A 29 -33.32 1.65 17.54
CA MET A 29 -32.30 2.65 17.20
C MET A 29 -30.99 2.00 16.72
N HIS A 30 -30.52 0.94 17.40
CA HIS A 30 -29.35 0.16 16.96
C HIS A 30 -29.61 -0.55 15.62
N ALA A 31 -30.80 -1.11 15.42
CA ALA A 31 -31.17 -1.72 14.15
C ALA A 31 -31.16 -0.70 13.01
N GLU A 32 -31.70 0.51 13.24
CA GLU A 32 -31.67 1.61 12.26
C GLU A 32 -30.24 2.05 11.94
N MET A 33 -29.38 2.26 12.94
CA MET A 33 -27.96 2.57 12.73
C MET A 33 -27.23 1.52 11.91
N VAL A 34 -27.47 0.23 12.20
CA VAL A 34 -26.83 -0.88 11.48
C VAL A 34 -27.34 -0.95 10.04
N LEU A 35 -28.62 -0.73 9.79
CA LEU A 35 -29.18 -0.68 8.43
C LEU A 35 -28.60 0.50 7.63
N ILE A 36 -28.47 1.68 8.25
CA ILE A 36 -27.83 2.85 7.64
C ILE A 36 -26.37 2.54 7.32
N LEU A 37 -25.64 1.92 8.25
CA LEU A 37 -24.25 1.50 8.04
C LEU A 37 -24.11 0.55 6.84
N ILE A 38 -24.92 -0.53 6.80
CA ILE A 38 -24.88 -1.51 5.72
C ILE A 38 -25.23 -0.86 4.37
N ALA A 39 -26.31 -0.07 4.32
CA ALA A 39 -26.72 0.62 3.10
C ALA A 39 -25.63 1.58 2.61
N THR A 40 -25.04 2.36 3.51
CA THR A 40 -23.96 3.30 3.19
C THR A 40 -22.70 2.58 2.71
N LEU A 41 -22.32 1.47 3.34
CA LEU A 41 -21.17 0.65 2.91
C LEU A 41 -21.39 0.09 1.49
N VAL A 42 -22.59 -0.42 1.19
CA VAL A 42 -22.92 -0.96 -0.15
C VAL A 42 -22.87 0.15 -1.20
N VAL A 43 -23.52 1.28 -0.94
CA VAL A 43 -23.53 2.43 -1.86
C VAL A 43 -22.12 2.96 -2.08
N ALA A 44 -21.34 3.15 -1.01
CA ALA A 44 -19.96 3.60 -1.09
C ALA A 44 -19.11 2.63 -1.92
N GLN A 45 -19.25 1.32 -1.73
CA GLN A 45 -18.51 0.32 -2.49
C GLN A 45 -18.82 0.40 -3.99
N LEU A 46 -20.10 0.54 -4.36
CA LEU A 46 -20.51 0.69 -5.76
C LEU A 46 -19.90 1.96 -6.38
N LEU A 47 -19.97 3.09 -5.67
CA LEU A 47 -19.41 4.37 -6.13
C LEU A 47 -17.89 4.30 -6.30
N LEU A 48 -17.17 3.70 -5.33
CA LEU A 48 -15.72 3.55 -5.40
C LEU A 48 -15.28 2.66 -6.55
N VAL A 49 -15.99 1.55 -6.80
CA VAL A 49 -15.70 0.66 -7.93
C VAL A 49 -15.95 1.38 -9.26
N GLN A 50 -17.08 2.08 -9.39
CA GLN A 50 -17.37 2.87 -10.60
C GLN A 50 -16.35 3.99 -10.82
N TRP A 51 -15.91 4.66 -9.76
CA TRP A 51 -14.88 5.70 -9.86
C TRP A 51 -13.53 5.13 -10.29
N LYS A 52 -13.10 4.02 -9.69
CA LYS A 52 -11.86 3.32 -10.08
C LYS A 52 -11.88 2.92 -11.56
N GLN A 53 -13.03 2.48 -12.09
CA GLN A 53 -13.19 2.10 -13.49
C GLN A 53 -13.21 3.29 -14.45
N ARG A 54 -13.99 4.35 -14.14
CA ARG A 54 -14.14 5.51 -15.04
C ARG A 54 -12.95 6.47 -15.01
N HIS A 55 -12.41 6.73 -13.81
CA HIS A 55 -11.35 7.72 -13.62
C HIS A 55 -10.21 7.19 -12.73
N PRO A 56 -9.46 6.16 -13.19
CA PRO A 56 -8.45 5.47 -12.40
C PRO A 56 -7.36 6.41 -11.86
N ARG A 57 -6.94 7.41 -12.64
CA ARG A 57 -5.93 8.40 -12.21
C ARG A 57 -6.39 9.18 -10.98
N SER A 58 -7.59 9.75 -11.04
CA SER A 58 -8.14 10.53 -9.92
C SER A 58 -8.39 9.68 -8.69
N TYR A 59 -8.91 8.46 -8.86
CA TYR A 59 -9.13 7.51 -7.78
C TYR A 59 -7.80 7.17 -7.07
N ASN A 60 -6.75 6.86 -7.83
CA ASN A 60 -5.44 6.55 -7.27
C ASN A 60 -4.83 7.75 -6.54
N MET A 61 -4.95 8.96 -7.08
CA MET A 61 -4.45 10.17 -6.39
C MET A 61 -5.19 10.45 -5.07
N VAL A 62 -6.52 10.36 -5.06
CA VAL A 62 -7.31 10.59 -3.84
C VAL A 62 -7.03 9.50 -2.81
N THR A 63 -6.97 8.24 -3.24
CA THR A 63 -6.65 7.11 -2.35
C THR A 63 -5.26 7.27 -1.75
N LEU A 64 -4.25 7.66 -2.54
CA LEU A 64 -2.90 7.91 -2.04
C LEU A 64 -2.86 9.06 -1.02
N PHE A 65 -3.58 10.15 -1.30
CA PHE A 65 -3.69 11.28 -0.39
C PHE A 65 -4.35 10.86 0.94
N GLN A 66 -5.44 10.10 0.89
CA GLN A 66 -6.11 9.58 2.08
C GLN A 66 -5.22 8.61 2.87
N MET A 67 -4.48 7.73 2.19
CA MET A 67 -3.50 6.83 2.81
C MET A 67 -2.38 7.58 3.57
N TRP A 68 -2.16 8.85 3.28
CA TRP A 68 -1.27 9.74 4.03
C TRP A 68 -1.99 10.48 5.16
N VAL A 69 -3.12 11.12 4.88
CA VAL A 69 -3.81 11.99 5.84
C VAL A 69 -4.49 11.21 6.96
N VAL A 70 -5.16 10.10 6.63
CA VAL A 70 -5.97 9.35 7.61
C VAL A 70 -5.08 8.74 8.70
N PRO A 71 -4.00 8.02 8.40
CA PRO A 71 -3.11 7.49 9.44
C PRO A 71 -2.45 8.61 10.26
N LEU A 72 -2.09 9.73 9.64
CA LEU A 72 -1.50 10.88 10.34
C LEU A 72 -2.48 11.46 11.37
N TYR A 73 -3.74 11.67 10.98
CA TYR A 73 -4.80 12.15 11.87
C TYR A 73 -4.96 11.24 13.10
N PHE A 74 -5.11 9.93 12.88
CA PHE A 74 -5.27 8.97 13.99
C PHE A 74 -4.02 8.88 14.85
N THR A 75 -2.83 8.90 14.26
CA THR A 75 -1.56 8.83 15.00
C THR A 75 -1.39 10.01 15.94
N ILE A 76 -1.73 11.23 15.49
CA ILE A 76 -1.67 12.44 16.33
C ILE A 76 -2.71 12.34 17.44
N LYS A 77 -3.96 11.98 17.12
CA LYS A 77 -5.05 11.87 18.10
C LYS A 77 -4.78 10.82 19.17
N LEU A 78 -4.17 9.70 18.79
CA LEU A 78 -3.85 8.57 19.67
C LEU A 78 -2.45 8.67 20.30
N ASN A 79 -1.72 9.77 20.09
CA ASN A 79 -0.35 10.00 20.60
C ASN A 79 0.63 8.86 20.24
N TRP A 80 0.52 8.28 19.04
CA TRP A 80 1.36 7.15 18.63
C TRP A 80 2.70 7.62 18.05
N TRP A 81 3.57 8.15 18.91
CA TRP A 81 4.83 8.81 18.52
C TRP A 81 5.80 7.94 17.71
N ARG A 82 5.85 6.63 17.98
CA ARG A 82 6.72 5.69 17.25
C ARG A 82 6.37 5.65 15.75
N PHE A 83 5.07 5.55 15.44
CA PHE A 83 4.60 5.56 14.06
C PHE A 83 4.91 6.91 13.42
N LEU A 84 4.63 8.02 14.13
CA LEU A 84 4.84 9.37 13.62
C LEU A 84 6.30 9.62 13.19
N VAL A 85 7.28 9.20 14.00
CA VAL A 85 8.71 9.37 13.67
C VAL A 85 9.08 8.59 12.41
N ILE A 86 8.71 7.32 12.33
CA ILE A 86 9.00 6.48 11.15
C ILE A 86 8.30 7.06 9.92
N TRP A 87 7.05 7.50 10.09
CA TRP A 87 6.25 8.08 9.03
C TRP A 87 6.87 9.36 8.47
N VAL A 88 7.34 10.27 9.33
CA VAL A 88 8.01 11.51 8.91
C VAL A 88 9.31 11.21 8.16
N LEU A 89 10.13 10.28 8.67
CA LEU A 89 11.38 9.88 8.00
C LEU A 89 11.10 9.27 6.62
N PHE A 90 10.19 8.30 6.55
CA PHE A 90 9.77 7.68 5.29
C PHE A 90 9.24 8.71 4.30
N SER A 91 8.39 9.62 4.79
CA SER A 91 7.77 10.70 4.01
C SER A 91 8.80 11.67 3.46
N ALA A 92 9.77 12.09 4.27
CA ALA A 92 10.83 13.01 3.85
C ALA A 92 11.72 12.40 2.77
N VAL A 93 12.17 11.15 2.95
CA VAL A 93 13.04 10.48 1.96
C VAL A 93 12.26 10.18 0.68
N THR A 94 11.02 9.69 0.79
CA THR A 94 10.18 9.42 -0.38
C THR A 94 9.88 10.71 -1.14
N ALA A 95 9.57 11.82 -0.45
CA ALA A 95 9.36 13.12 -1.08
C ALA A 95 10.62 13.59 -1.83
N PHE A 96 11.82 13.41 -1.26
CA PHE A 96 13.08 13.71 -1.95
C PHE A 96 13.28 12.85 -3.21
N VAL A 97 13.05 11.54 -3.12
CA VAL A 97 13.17 10.61 -4.26
C VAL A 97 12.15 10.95 -5.35
N THR A 98 10.90 11.20 -4.99
CA THR A 98 9.84 11.63 -5.92
C THR A 98 10.13 12.99 -6.53
N PHE A 99 10.65 13.94 -5.76
CA PHE A 99 11.11 15.23 -6.29
C PHE A 99 12.16 15.01 -7.37
N ARG A 100 13.20 14.19 -7.11
CA ARG A 100 14.22 13.86 -8.12
C ARG A 100 13.62 13.20 -9.37
N ALA A 101 12.66 12.28 -9.21
CA ALA A 101 11.99 11.58 -10.30
C ALA A 101 11.12 12.49 -11.19
N THR A 102 10.62 13.61 -10.64
CA THR A 102 9.74 14.56 -11.36
C THR A 102 10.48 15.72 -12.02
N ARG A 103 11.79 15.88 -11.77
CA ARG A 103 12.60 16.94 -12.38
C ARG A 103 12.76 16.75 -13.89
N LYS A 104 12.73 17.87 -14.61
CA LYS A 104 13.04 17.96 -16.04
C LYS A 104 14.24 18.92 -16.23
N PRO A 105 15.31 18.54 -16.94
CA PRO A 105 15.57 17.20 -17.47
C PRO A 105 15.85 16.17 -16.37
N LEU A 106 15.57 14.89 -16.65
CA LEU A 106 15.83 13.79 -15.71
C LEU A 106 17.34 13.50 -15.67
N VAL A 107 17.93 13.54 -14.48
CA VAL A 107 19.35 13.20 -14.30
C VAL A 107 19.56 11.69 -14.46
N GLN A 108 20.59 11.28 -15.19
CA GLN A 108 20.89 9.88 -15.55
C GLN A 108 20.94 8.89 -14.36
N THR A 109 21.40 9.32 -13.19
CA THR A 109 21.47 8.46 -11.99
C THR A 109 20.13 8.30 -11.26
N THR A 110 19.13 9.11 -11.60
CA THR A 110 17.84 9.16 -10.87
C THR A 110 17.05 7.86 -10.95
N PRO A 111 16.87 7.21 -12.11
CA PRO A 111 16.13 5.94 -12.19
C PRO A 111 16.71 4.87 -11.27
N ARG A 112 18.04 4.79 -11.17
CA ARG A 112 18.71 3.86 -10.28
C ARG A 112 18.44 4.18 -8.81
N LEU A 113 18.50 5.45 -8.42
CA LEU A 113 18.17 5.91 -7.06
C LEU A 113 16.73 5.52 -6.69
N VAL A 114 15.78 5.83 -7.58
CA VAL A 114 14.35 5.55 -7.41
C VAL A 114 14.10 4.06 -7.20
N TYR A 115 14.63 3.21 -8.10
CA TYR A 115 14.44 1.77 -7.99
C TYR A 115 15.14 1.17 -6.76
N LYS A 116 16.33 1.66 -6.39
CA LYS A 116 17.01 1.21 -5.16
C LYS A 116 16.22 1.55 -3.90
N TRP A 117 15.68 2.77 -3.82
CA TRP A 117 14.87 3.21 -2.67
C TRP A 117 13.62 2.35 -2.51
N PHE A 118 12.81 2.22 -3.55
CA PHE A 118 11.58 1.45 -3.46
C PHE A 118 11.84 -0.06 -3.27
N LEU A 119 12.89 -0.62 -3.89
CA LEU A 119 13.28 -2.00 -3.62
C LEU A 119 13.73 -2.23 -2.17
N LEU A 120 14.43 -1.26 -1.57
CA LEU A 120 14.82 -1.33 -0.16
C LEU A 120 13.59 -1.34 0.75
N ILE A 121 12.65 -0.41 0.54
CA ILE A 121 11.42 -0.35 1.33
C ILE A 121 10.56 -1.60 1.13
N TYR A 122 10.47 -2.12 -0.09
CA TYR A 122 9.81 -3.39 -0.38
C TYR A 122 10.40 -4.52 0.48
N LYS A 123 11.74 -4.68 0.49
CA LYS A 123 12.41 -5.73 1.25
C LYS A 123 12.17 -5.60 2.75
N ILE A 124 12.25 -4.38 3.30
CA ILE A 124 11.98 -4.11 4.71
C ILE A 124 10.51 -4.45 5.02
N SER A 125 9.57 -3.90 4.25
CA SER A 125 8.13 -4.09 4.44
C SER A 125 7.73 -5.57 4.35
N TYR A 126 8.29 -6.29 3.39
CA TYR A 126 8.07 -7.72 3.20
C TYR A 126 8.63 -8.53 4.38
N ALA A 127 9.87 -8.27 4.80
CA ALA A 127 10.47 -8.95 5.95
C ALA A 127 9.70 -8.67 7.25
N THR A 128 9.36 -7.40 7.51
CA THR A 128 8.54 -6.99 8.66
C THR A 128 7.17 -7.67 8.63
N GLY A 129 6.52 -7.75 7.47
CA GLY A 129 5.25 -8.45 7.31
C GLY A 129 5.34 -9.95 7.61
N ILE A 130 6.39 -10.63 7.14
CA ILE A 130 6.63 -12.05 7.48
C ILE A 130 6.85 -12.22 8.98
N VAL A 131 7.70 -11.41 9.60
CA VAL A 131 7.97 -11.49 11.04
C VAL A 131 6.69 -11.25 11.84
N GLY A 132 5.89 -10.26 11.46
CA GLY A 132 4.59 -10.00 12.10
C GLY A 132 3.61 -11.17 11.94
N TYR A 133 3.51 -11.75 10.73
CA TYR A 133 2.67 -12.92 10.49
C TYR A 133 3.10 -14.11 11.36
N MET A 134 4.40 -14.39 11.39
CA MET A 134 4.96 -15.46 12.21
C MET A 134 4.68 -15.22 13.69
N ALA A 135 4.80 -13.99 14.20
CA ALA A 135 4.50 -13.65 15.59
C ALA A 135 3.02 -13.88 15.94
N VAL A 136 2.09 -13.50 15.05
CA VAL A 136 0.66 -13.77 15.24
C VAL A 136 0.38 -15.26 15.22
N MET A 137 0.89 -16.00 14.24
CA MET A 137 0.71 -17.46 14.15
C MET A 137 1.27 -18.16 15.40
N PHE A 138 2.46 -17.78 15.83
CA PHE A 138 3.12 -18.30 17.01
C PHE A 138 2.28 -18.11 18.28
N THR A 139 1.58 -16.97 18.38
CA THR A 139 0.68 -16.67 19.50
C THR A 139 -0.64 -17.46 19.41
N LEU A 140 -1.22 -17.61 18.22
CA LEU A 140 -2.45 -18.38 18.02
C LEU A 140 -2.28 -19.87 18.31
N PHE A 141 -1.10 -20.43 18.03
CA PHE A 141 -0.77 -21.82 18.39
C PHE A 141 -0.38 -21.99 19.87
N GLY A 142 -0.43 -20.94 20.69
CA GLY A 142 -0.10 -20.98 22.11
C GLY A 142 1.38 -21.18 22.42
N LEU A 143 2.26 -21.10 21.41
CA LEU A 143 3.70 -21.30 21.58
C LEU A 143 4.36 -20.13 22.33
N ASN A 144 3.73 -18.95 22.36
CA ASN A 144 4.12 -17.81 23.19
C ASN A 144 4.14 -18.13 24.69
N LEU A 145 3.30 -19.07 25.13
CA LEU A 145 3.26 -19.54 26.52
C LEU A 145 4.52 -20.30 26.92
N LEU A 146 5.19 -20.97 25.96
CA LEU A 146 6.48 -21.64 26.18
C LEU A 146 7.56 -20.65 26.62
N PHE A 147 7.49 -19.42 26.10
CA PHE A 147 8.40 -18.32 26.43
C PHE A 147 7.89 -17.43 27.56
N ARG A 148 6.78 -17.79 28.24
CA ARG A 148 6.12 -17.01 29.29
C ARG A 148 5.73 -15.59 28.85
N ILE A 149 5.48 -15.40 27.55
CA ILE A 149 5.02 -14.12 27.00
C ILE A 149 3.50 -14.14 27.00
N LYS A 150 2.88 -13.10 27.55
CA LYS A 150 1.43 -12.99 27.57
C LYS A 150 0.86 -12.92 26.13
N PRO A 151 -0.25 -13.61 25.83
CA PRO A 151 -0.86 -13.57 24.49
C PRO A 151 -1.24 -12.17 24.03
N GLU A 152 -1.71 -11.32 24.95
CA GLU A 152 -2.02 -9.91 24.70
C GLU A 152 -0.83 -9.14 24.10
N ASP A 153 0.30 -9.12 24.81
CA ASP A 153 1.52 -8.41 24.37
C ASP A 153 2.08 -8.97 23.06
N ALA A 154 2.03 -10.30 22.87
CA ALA A 154 2.53 -10.95 21.67
C ALA A 154 1.66 -10.67 20.44
N MET A 155 0.33 -10.66 20.60
CA MET A 155 -0.61 -10.28 19.54
C MET A 155 -0.43 -8.81 19.17
N ASP A 156 -0.35 -7.90 20.15
CA ASP A 156 -0.16 -6.47 19.90
C ASP A 156 1.13 -6.19 19.13
N PHE A 157 2.22 -6.87 19.49
CA PHE A 157 3.48 -6.80 18.77
C PHE A 157 3.35 -7.33 17.32
N GLY A 158 2.77 -8.52 17.15
CA GLY A 158 2.61 -9.16 15.84
C GLY A 158 1.71 -8.36 14.89
N ILE A 159 0.57 -7.88 15.39
CA ILE A 159 -0.37 -7.04 14.64
C ILE A 159 0.27 -5.70 14.29
N SER A 160 1.03 -5.09 15.22
CA SER A 160 1.76 -3.85 14.94
C SER A 160 2.75 -4.03 13.80
N LEU A 161 3.56 -5.10 13.83
CA LEU A 161 4.51 -5.39 12.74
C LEU A 161 3.81 -5.65 11.41
N LEU A 162 2.71 -6.42 11.42
CA LEU A 162 1.89 -6.63 10.23
C LEU A 162 1.38 -5.31 9.66
N PHE A 163 0.84 -4.44 10.52
CA PHE A 163 0.40 -3.11 10.12
C PHE A 163 1.53 -2.31 9.47
N TYR A 164 2.71 -2.24 10.09
CA TYR A 164 3.86 -1.53 9.52
C TYR A 164 4.28 -2.09 8.15
N GLY A 165 4.45 -3.41 8.05
CA GLY A 165 4.89 -4.07 6.81
C GLY A 165 3.87 -3.92 5.68
N LEU A 166 2.58 -4.05 5.99
CA LEU A 166 1.51 -3.91 5.01
C LEU A 166 1.28 -2.45 4.61
N TYR A 167 1.25 -1.53 5.57
CA TYR A 167 1.02 -0.10 5.31
C TYR A 167 2.11 0.50 4.43
N TYR A 168 3.38 0.33 4.80
CA TYR A 168 4.49 0.85 4.00
C TYR A 168 4.65 0.11 2.66
N GLY A 169 4.29 -1.18 2.60
CA GLY A 169 4.25 -1.93 1.33
C GLY A 169 3.18 -1.41 0.34
N VAL A 170 2.01 -0.97 0.83
CA VAL A 170 1.01 -0.30 -0.03
C VAL A 170 1.56 1.03 -0.53
N LEU A 171 2.06 1.88 0.37
CA LEU A 171 2.55 3.21 0.02
C LEU A 171 3.72 3.15 -0.96
N GLU A 172 4.72 2.32 -0.69
CA GLU A 172 5.88 2.12 -1.56
C GLU A 172 5.47 1.78 -2.98
N ARG A 173 4.57 0.81 -3.15
CA ARG A 173 4.07 0.40 -4.47
C ARG A 173 3.42 1.56 -5.22
N ASP A 174 2.56 2.34 -4.56
CA ASP A 174 1.82 3.42 -5.22
C ASP A 174 2.77 4.58 -5.61
N PHE A 175 3.77 4.91 -4.77
CA PHE A 175 4.81 5.90 -5.10
C PHE A 175 5.78 5.40 -6.18
N ALA A 176 6.13 4.12 -6.17
CA ALA A 176 6.98 3.49 -7.16
C ALA A 176 6.37 3.58 -8.57
N GLU A 177 5.08 3.25 -8.69
CA GLU A 177 4.33 3.35 -9.94
C GLU A 177 4.24 4.80 -10.43
N MET A 178 3.91 5.74 -9.52
CA MET A 178 3.87 7.17 -9.84
C MET A 178 5.22 7.71 -10.32
N CYS A 179 6.31 7.40 -9.60
CA CYS A 179 7.65 7.84 -9.98
C CYS A 179 8.08 7.24 -11.33
N ALA A 180 7.75 5.96 -11.57
CA ALA A 180 8.02 5.31 -12.84
C ALA A 180 7.23 5.95 -13.99
N ASP A 181 5.99 6.37 -13.78
CA ASP A 181 5.21 7.12 -14.78
C ASP A 181 5.82 8.48 -15.11
N TYR A 182 6.24 9.24 -14.11
CA TYR A 182 6.92 10.53 -14.34
C TYR A 182 8.25 10.35 -15.09
N MET A 183 9.07 9.38 -14.68
CA MET A 183 10.31 9.06 -15.38
C MET A 183 10.04 8.61 -16.82
N ALA A 184 9.07 7.72 -17.03
CA ALA A 184 8.67 7.25 -18.35
C ALA A 184 8.24 8.39 -19.28
N SER A 185 7.47 9.35 -18.76
CA SER A 185 7.01 10.52 -19.52
C SER A 185 8.15 11.49 -19.87
N THR A 186 9.19 11.54 -19.05
CA THR A 186 10.35 12.43 -19.24
C THR A 186 11.42 11.81 -20.12
N ILE A 187 11.61 10.49 -20.02
CA ILE A 187 12.50 9.70 -20.86
C ILE A 187 11.96 9.61 -22.30
N GLY A 188 10.62 9.55 -22.44
CA GLY A 188 9.87 9.33 -23.68
C GLY A 188 10.59 9.79 -24.96
N PHE A 189 11.20 8.83 -25.65
CA PHE A 189 11.94 9.03 -26.89
C PHE A 189 11.04 9.24 -28.12
N TYR A 190 9.73 9.15 -27.94
CA TYR A 190 8.70 9.28 -28.99
C TYR A 190 7.83 10.51 -28.78
N SER A 191 7.48 11.17 -29.89
CA SER A 191 6.34 12.09 -29.96
C SER A 191 5.07 11.30 -30.37
N ALA A 192 3.89 11.88 -30.13
CA ALA A 192 2.59 11.27 -30.49
C ALA A 192 2.43 10.94 -31.99
N SER A 193 3.33 11.43 -32.85
CA SER A 193 3.36 11.19 -34.30
C SER A 193 4.22 9.99 -34.73
N GLY A 194 4.79 9.22 -33.81
CA GLY A 194 5.48 7.97 -34.17
C GLY A 194 6.89 8.13 -34.73
N MET A 195 7.49 9.32 -34.68
CA MET A 195 8.91 9.50 -34.99
C MET A 195 9.75 9.64 -33.72
N PRO A 196 10.82 8.84 -33.55
CA PRO A 196 11.74 8.98 -32.44
C PRO A 196 12.50 10.31 -32.55
N THR A 197 12.46 11.12 -31.49
CA THR A 197 13.09 12.46 -31.49
C THR A 197 14.58 12.43 -31.13
N LYS A 198 15.10 11.27 -30.70
CA LYS A 198 16.51 11.06 -30.35
C LYS A 198 16.93 9.66 -30.80
N HIS A 199 18.00 9.58 -31.58
CA HIS A 199 18.65 8.32 -31.93
C HIS A 199 19.55 7.92 -30.74
N LEU A 200 19.22 6.83 -30.06
CA LEU A 200 20.04 6.30 -28.97
C LEU A 200 21.00 5.26 -29.57
N SER A 201 22.30 5.35 -29.27
CA SER A 201 23.25 4.31 -29.66
C SER A 201 22.98 3.04 -28.83
N ASP A 202 23.19 1.87 -29.43
CA ASP A 202 23.01 0.56 -28.76
C ASP A 202 23.87 0.40 -27.50
N SER A 203 24.90 1.23 -27.35
CA SER A 203 25.78 1.30 -26.19
C SER A 203 25.25 2.13 -25.02
N VAL A 204 24.03 2.69 -25.08
CA VAL A 204 23.46 3.52 -24.00
C VAL A 204 22.12 2.96 -23.55
N CYS A 205 21.97 2.77 -22.24
CA CYS A 205 20.73 2.29 -21.65
C CYS A 205 19.64 3.36 -21.72
N ALA A 206 18.51 3.10 -22.38
CA ALA A 206 17.44 4.09 -22.55
C ALA A 206 16.74 4.48 -21.23
N VAL A 207 16.89 3.69 -20.16
CA VAL A 207 16.25 3.99 -18.87
C VAL A 207 17.07 4.99 -18.06
N CYS A 208 18.36 4.72 -17.83
CA CYS A 208 19.24 5.57 -17.03
C CYS A 208 20.11 6.52 -17.87
N GLY A 209 20.18 6.35 -19.18
CA GLY A 209 21.00 7.14 -20.09
C GLY A 209 22.51 6.96 -19.92
N GLN A 210 22.97 5.93 -19.19
CA GLN A 210 24.39 5.62 -19.00
C GLN A 210 24.88 4.60 -20.03
N GLN A 211 26.19 4.58 -20.28
CA GLN A 211 26.81 3.61 -21.19
C GLN A 211 26.72 2.18 -20.64
N ILE A 212 26.57 1.23 -21.57
CA ILE A 212 26.57 -0.21 -21.33
C ILE A 212 27.95 -0.72 -21.69
N PHE A 213 28.71 -1.18 -20.70
CA PHE A 213 30.10 -1.60 -20.86
C PHE A 213 30.27 -3.12 -21.03
N VAL A 214 29.25 -3.90 -20.70
CA VAL A 214 29.28 -5.36 -20.68
C VAL A 214 28.37 -5.88 -21.78
N ASP A 215 28.86 -6.78 -22.62
CA ASP A 215 28.05 -7.43 -23.65
C ASP A 215 27.05 -8.42 -23.01
N VAL A 216 25.96 -8.73 -23.71
CA VAL A 216 24.88 -9.63 -23.26
C VAL A 216 25.38 -11.05 -22.93
N ASN A 217 26.49 -11.46 -23.56
CA ASN A 217 27.05 -12.80 -23.40
C ASN A 217 28.12 -12.90 -22.31
N GLU A 218 28.48 -11.78 -21.66
CA GLU A 218 29.50 -11.74 -20.61
C GLU A 218 28.85 -11.44 -19.25
N GLU A 219 29.31 -12.14 -18.21
CA GLU A 219 28.93 -11.78 -16.84
C GLU A 219 29.68 -10.52 -16.44
N GLY A 220 28.92 -9.47 -16.12
CA GLY A 220 29.48 -8.19 -15.75
C GLY A 220 29.99 -8.20 -14.31
N ILE A 221 31.19 -7.68 -14.09
CA ILE A 221 31.77 -7.51 -12.74
C ILE A 221 30.89 -6.57 -11.88
N ILE A 222 30.31 -5.54 -12.50
CA ILE A 222 29.49 -4.52 -11.81
C ILE A 222 28.00 -4.79 -11.99
N GLU A 223 27.56 -5.03 -13.24
CA GLU A 223 26.18 -5.33 -13.58
C GLU A 223 26.09 -6.03 -14.93
N ASN A 224 25.11 -6.92 -15.07
CA ASN A 224 24.84 -7.59 -16.33
C ASN A 224 24.00 -6.73 -17.27
N THR A 225 24.00 -7.15 -18.53
CA THR A 225 23.23 -6.54 -19.61
C THR A 225 22.14 -7.51 -20.05
N TYR A 226 20.93 -7.00 -20.29
CA TYR A 226 19.79 -7.80 -20.73
C TYR A 226 19.27 -7.30 -22.09
N ARG A 227 19.05 -8.25 -23.02
CA ARG A 227 18.46 -7.98 -24.33
C ARG A 227 16.99 -8.44 -24.37
N LEU A 228 16.10 -7.53 -24.72
CA LEU A 228 14.67 -7.82 -24.91
C LEU A 228 14.39 -8.55 -26.24
N SER A 229 13.16 -9.06 -26.43
CA SER A 229 12.68 -9.64 -27.70
C SER A 229 12.79 -8.66 -28.87
N CYS A 230 12.51 -7.39 -28.61
CA CYS A 230 12.64 -6.27 -29.54
C CYS A 230 14.10 -5.87 -29.86
N ASN A 231 15.09 -6.69 -29.47
CA ASN A 231 16.53 -6.48 -29.61
C ASN A 231 17.14 -5.27 -28.87
N HIS A 232 16.36 -4.43 -28.21
CA HIS A 232 16.89 -3.35 -27.38
C HIS A 232 17.61 -3.88 -26.13
N VAL A 233 18.73 -3.24 -25.82
CA VAL A 233 19.68 -3.65 -24.78
C VAL A 233 19.63 -2.65 -23.61
N PHE A 234 19.62 -3.17 -22.38
CA PHE A 234 19.54 -2.37 -21.15
C PHE A 234 20.43 -2.97 -20.06
N HIS A 235 20.78 -2.16 -19.06
CA HIS A 235 21.27 -2.71 -17.80
C HIS A 235 20.19 -3.56 -17.15
N GLU A 236 20.56 -4.76 -16.69
CA GLU A 236 19.64 -5.72 -16.07
C GLU A 236 18.87 -5.08 -14.91
N PHE A 237 19.57 -4.33 -14.04
CA PHE A 237 18.94 -3.62 -12.93
C PHE A 237 17.89 -2.60 -13.39
N CYS A 238 18.18 -1.86 -14.47
CA CYS A 238 17.30 -0.81 -14.96
C CYS A 238 16.01 -1.37 -15.58
N ILE A 239 16.13 -2.44 -16.39
CA ILE A 239 14.96 -3.06 -17.03
C ILE A 239 14.13 -3.86 -16.02
N ARG A 240 14.76 -4.52 -15.03
CA ARG A 240 14.05 -5.14 -13.91
C ARG A 240 13.31 -4.09 -13.08
N GLY A 241 13.95 -2.97 -12.75
CA GLY A 241 13.29 -1.86 -12.04
C GLY A 241 12.08 -1.31 -12.81
N TRP A 242 12.22 -1.12 -14.11
CA TRP A 242 11.12 -0.68 -14.98
C TRP A 242 9.91 -1.64 -14.97
N CYS A 243 10.17 -2.93 -15.11
CA CYS A 243 9.11 -3.94 -15.20
C CYS A 243 8.51 -4.34 -13.84
N ILE A 244 9.32 -4.43 -12.79
CA ILE A 244 8.88 -4.88 -11.45
C ILE A 244 8.38 -3.69 -10.63
N VAL A 245 9.26 -2.73 -10.38
CA VAL A 245 9.00 -1.59 -9.48
C VAL A 245 8.03 -0.62 -10.17
N GLY A 246 8.28 -0.29 -11.44
CA GLY A 246 7.41 0.59 -12.22
C GLY A 246 6.18 -0.07 -12.83
N LYS A 247 6.07 -1.40 -12.76
CA LYS A 247 5.00 -2.21 -13.38
C LYS A 247 4.79 -1.95 -14.87
N LYS A 248 5.82 -1.48 -15.58
CA LYS A 248 5.74 -1.17 -17.01
C LYS A 248 6.12 -2.40 -17.81
N GLN A 249 5.13 -3.05 -18.43
CA GLN A 249 5.33 -4.28 -19.21
C GLN A 249 5.68 -4.05 -20.69
N THR A 250 6.21 -2.88 -21.02
CA THR A 250 6.53 -2.46 -22.40
C THR A 250 7.95 -1.96 -22.46
N CYS A 251 8.65 -2.21 -23.56
CA CYS A 251 9.99 -1.68 -23.81
C CYS A 251 10.01 -0.15 -23.61
N PRO A 252 10.95 0.41 -22.82
CA PRO A 252 11.08 1.86 -22.65
C PRO A 252 11.27 2.61 -23.97
N TYR A 253 11.87 1.96 -24.98
CA TYR A 253 12.19 2.54 -26.28
C TYR A 253 11.09 2.34 -27.33
N CYS A 254 10.80 1.09 -27.72
CA CYS A 254 9.86 0.79 -28.81
C CYS A 254 8.42 0.47 -28.37
N LYS A 255 8.15 0.44 -27.06
CA LYS A 255 6.85 0.07 -26.45
C LYS A 255 6.34 -1.34 -26.79
N GLU A 256 7.14 -2.18 -27.46
CA GLU A 256 6.82 -3.60 -27.63
C GLU A 256 6.65 -4.28 -26.25
N LYS A 257 5.68 -5.17 -26.14
CA LYS A 257 5.41 -5.89 -24.89
C LYS A 257 6.61 -6.78 -24.52
N VAL A 258 7.05 -6.68 -23.28
CA VAL A 258 8.17 -7.48 -22.76
C VAL A 258 7.67 -8.87 -22.36
N ASP A 259 8.40 -9.92 -22.76
CA ASP A 259 8.15 -11.27 -22.26
C ASP A 259 8.70 -11.44 -20.84
N LEU A 260 7.84 -11.21 -19.85
CA LEU A 260 8.16 -11.33 -18.43
C LEU A 260 8.50 -12.78 -18.04
N LYS A 261 8.01 -13.80 -18.76
CA LYS A 261 8.31 -15.22 -18.41
C LYS A 261 9.77 -15.56 -18.69
N ARG A 262 10.31 -15.03 -19.79
CA ARG A 262 11.72 -15.20 -20.16
C ARG A 262 12.65 -14.37 -19.27
N MET A 263 12.19 -13.21 -18.79
CA MET A 263 13.00 -12.32 -17.95
C MET A 263 13.05 -12.75 -16.48
N PHE A 264 11.98 -13.39 -15.98
CA PHE A 264 11.89 -13.91 -14.61
C PHE A 264 11.79 -15.43 -14.65
N SER A 265 12.95 -16.09 -14.69
CA SER A 265 13.06 -17.55 -14.64
C SER A 265 12.60 -18.12 -13.30
N ASN A 266 12.71 -17.34 -12.21
CA ASN A 266 12.24 -17.75 -10.89
C ASN A 266 10.73 -17.46 -10.70
N PRO A 267 9.87 -18.48 -10.49
CA PRO A 267 8.44 -18.28 -10.23
C PRO A 267 8.14 -17.39 -9.02
N TRP A 268 9.06 -17.32 -8.05
CA TRP A 268 8.96 -16.51 -6.82
C TRP A 268 9.26 -15.02 -7.02
N GLU A 269 9.83 -14.63 -8.18
CA GLU A 269 10.04 -13.21 -8.55
C GLU A 269 8.80 -12.59 -9.21
N ARG A 270 7.77 -13.39 -9.50
CA ARG A 270 6.54 -12.87 -10.11
C ARG A 270 5.78 -12.03 -9.08
N PRO A 271 5.27 -10.85 -9.47
CA PRO A 271 4.33 -10.10 -8.63
C PRO A 271 3.13 -11.00 -8.32
N HIS A 272 3.07 -11.58 -7.13
CA HIS A 272 2.01 -12.51 -6.77
C HIS A 272 0.68 -11.75 -6.77
N VAL A 273 -0.25 -12.20 -7.62
CA VAL A 273 -1.59 -11.57 -7.78
C VAL A 273 -2.30 -11.44 -6.43
N MET A 274 -2.14 -12.43 -5.55
CA MET A 274 -2.70 -12.44 -4.19
C MET A 274 -2.18 -11.29 -3.32
N TYR A 275 -0.88 -11.02 -3.35
CA TYR A 275 -0.30 -9.86 -2.66
C TYR A 275 -0.86 -8.56 -3.24
N GLY A 276 -1.04 -8.52 -4.56
CA GLY A 276 -1.67 -7.38 -5.21
C GLY A 276 -3.10 -7.08 -4.76
N GLN A 277 -3.92 -8.12 -4.60
CA GLN A 277 -5.30 -8.03 -4.11
C GLN A 277 -5.36 -7.66 -2.61
N LEU A 278 -4.48 -8.23 -1.79
CA LEU A 278 -4.37 -7.89 -0.37
C LEU A 278 -4.08 -6.39 -0.18
N LEU A 279 -3.13 -5.83 -0.94
CA LEU A 279 -2.81 -4.40 -0.89
C LEU A 279 -3.99 -3.53 -1.35
N ASP A 280 -4.79 -3.99 -2.32
CA ASP A 280 -6.00 -3.29 -2.74
C ASP A 280 -7.08 -3.26 -1.63
N TRP A 281 -7.23 -4.36 -0.88
CA TRP A 281 -8.13 -4.41 0.27
C TRP A 281 -7.66 -3.51 1.41
N LEU A 282 -6.35 -3.47 1.67
CA LEU A 282 -5.76 -2.58 2.67
C LEU A 282 -5.98 -1.10 2.35
N ARG A 283 -5.91 -0.70 1.07
CA ARG A 283 -6.27 0.68 0.66
C ARG A 283 -7.70 1.02 1.05
N TYR A 284 -8.64 0.10 0.84
CA TYR A 284 -10.02 0.31 1.28
C TYR A 284 -10.12 0.43 2.80
N LEU A 285 -9.52 -0.49 3.54
CA LEU A 285 -9.56 -0.54 5.00
C LEU A 285 -8.97 0.73 5.65
N VAL A 286 -7.81 1.17 5.18
CA VAL A 286 -7.06 2.27 5.82
C VAL A 286 -7.53 3.64 5.33
N ALA A 287 -7.82 3.78 4.03
CA ALA A 287 -8.15 5.08 3.45
C ALA A 287 -9.66 5.37 3.47
N TRP A 288 -10.48 4.40 3.05
CA TRP A 288 -11.90 4.63 2.76
C TRP A 288 -12.82 4.26 3.92
N GLN A 289 -12.54 3.19 4.67
CA GLN A 289 -13.40 2.77 5.78
C GLN A 289 -13.57 3.87 6.84
N PRO A 290 -12.52 4.60 7.29
CA PRO A 290 -12.70 5.67 8.28
C PRO A 290 -13.55 6.84 7.74
N VAL A 291 -13.43 7.15 6.44
CA VAL A 291 -14.25 8.18 5.78
C VAL A 291 -15.71 7.75 5.72
N ILE A 292 -15.98 6.48 5.37
CA ILE A 292 -17.34 5.93 5.33
C ILE A 292 -17.96 5.89 6.74
N ILE A 293 -17.20 5.46 7.75
CA ILE A 293 -17.69 5.45 9.15
C ILE A 293 -17.98 6.88 9.62
N GLY A 294 -17.10 7.85 9.32
CA GLY A 294 -17.34 9.25 9.66
C GLY A 294 -18.58 9.82 8.97
N LEU A 295 -18.86 9.42 7.72
CA LEU A 295 -20.09 9.77 7.03
C LEU A 295 -21.33 9.16 7.71
N VAL A 296 -21.27 7.88 8.09
CA VAL A 296 -22.37 7.21 8.81
C VAL A 296 -22.63 7.87 10.16
N GLN A 297 -21.60 8.21 10.92
CA GLN A 297 -21.73 8.98 12.17
C GLN A 297 -22.41 10.33 11.91
N GLY A 298 -21.99 11.06 10.87
CA GLY A 298 -22.65 12.31 10.48
C GLY A 298 -24.14 12.13 10.13
N ILE A 299 -24.50 11.06 9.40
CA ILE A 299 -25.89 10.74 9.08
C ILE A 299 -26.68 10.44 10.36
N ASN A 300 -26.15 9.59 11.24
CA ASN A 300 -26.81 9.23 12.50
C ASN A 300 -27.01 10.44 13.40
N TYR A 301 -26.01 11.33 13.48
CA TYR A 301 -26.10 12.58 14.22
C TYR A 301 -27.21 13.50 13.67
N ILE A 302 -27.30 13.65 12.35
CA ILE A 302 -28.36 14.47 11.70
C ILE A 302 -29.76 13.87 11.93
N LEU A 303 -29.86 12.54 11.96
CA LEU A 303 -31.12 11.84 12.22
C LEU A 303 -31.48 11.78 13.72
N GLY A 304 -30.62 12.29 14.60
CA GLY A 304 -30.82 12.25 16.05
C GLY A 304 -30.81 10.83 16.62
N LEU A 305 -30.11 9.91 15.95
CA LEU A 305 -30.00 8.51 16.37
C LEU A 305 -28.89 8.28 17.39
N GLU A 306 -27.96 9.24 17.61
CA GLU A 306 -26.87 9.13 18.60
C GLU A 306 -27.28 9.39 20.05
#